data_AF-A0A0D2GJT5-F1
#
_entry.id   AF-A0A0D2GJT5-F1
#
_cell.length_a   1.000
_cell.length_b   1.000
_cell.length_c   1.000
_cell.angle_alpha   90.00
_cell.angle_beta   90.00
_cell.angle_gamma   90.00
#
_symmetry.space_group_name_H-M   'P 1'
#
loop_
_entity.id
_entity.type
_entity.pdbx_description
1 polymer ?
#
loop_
_entity_poly.entity_id
_entity_poly.type
_entity_poly.pdbx_seq_one_letter_code
_entity_poly.pdbx_strand_id
1 'polypeptide(L)'
;MNASPIADALFLEPPHSHDPSNVSHVAALPASMLMQLPEAVQDALWTLQESTSIVYASYLRLQELLDERFDRLIPLPGMPGSYSEGAFFNYMNALSAERRYLLEDAHPDWKHKASRAGLSQYGELLLTCRGKEMTVREWFEQLQRAEQLWIQEAKDAELPDFESTVTEYQILTDSESSTPPSEVSEDEGPRGWDARPGPATRKPMADLRTKMGGGHEIGPERIAKALEAL
;
A
#
# COMPACT_ATOMS: atom_id res chain seq x y z
N MET A 1 -6.92 35.22 -2.03
CA MET A 1 -7.11 33.76 -2.07
C MET A 1 -6.56 33.29 -3.40
N ASN A 2 -5.28 32.93 -3.43
CA ASN A 2 -4.63 32.44 -4.65
C ASN A 2 -4.36 30.96 -4.43
N ALA A 3 -5.19 30.11 -5.01
CA ALA A 3 -4.87 28.70 -5.15
C ALA A 3 -3.65 28.62 -6.09
N SER A 4 -2.54 28.05 -5.61
CA SER A 4 -1.37 27.82 -6.45
C SER A 4 -1.70 26.81 -7.55
N PRO A 5 -1.31 27.06 -8.81
CA PRO A 5 -1.55 26.16 -9.96
C PRO A 5 -0.72 24.86 -9.90
N ILE A 6 -0.07 24.58 -8.78
CA ILE A 6 0.75 23.38 -8.55
C ILE A 6 -0.13 22.18 -8.17
N ALA A 7 -1.33 22.41 -7.63
CA ALA A 7 -2.26 21.34 -7.26
C ALA A 7 -2.84 20.60 -8.50
N ASP A 8 -2.91 21.26 -9.66
CA ASP A 8 -3.45 20.69 -10.89
C ASP A 8 -2.42 19.92 -11.74
N ALA A 9 -1.13 20.01 -11.39
CA ALA A 9 -0.05 19.30 -12.10
C ALA A 9 0.21 17.88 -11.56
N LEU A 10 -0.36 17.53 -10.40
CA LEU A 10 -0.27 16.18 -9.80
C LEU A 10 -1.13 15.14 -10.54
N PHE A 11 -1.81 15.54 -11.63
CA PHE A 11 -2.58 14.65 -12.51
C PHE A 11 -1.70 13.88 -13.51
N LEU A 12 -0.46 14.33 -13.78
CA LEU A 12 0.39 13.79 -14.86
C LEU A 12 1.56 12.93 -14.39
N GLU A 13 1.86 12.92 -13.09
CA GLU A 13 2.88 12.04 -12.51
C GLU A 13 2.24 11.34 -11.30
N PRO A 14 2.18 9.99 -11.30
CA PRO A 14 1.79 9.27 -10.11
C PRO A 14 2.68 9.72 -8.94
N PRO A 15 2.13 10.09 -7.77
CA PRO A 15 2.90 10.60 -6.65
C PRO A 15 3.64 9.45 -5.97
N HIS A 16 4.67 8.94 -6.62
CA HIS A 16 5.48 7.85 -6.11
C HIS A 16 6.82 8.41 -5.63
N SER A 17 7.08 8.24 -4.33
CA SER A 17 8.44 8.23 -3.80
C SER A 17 9.12 6.94 -4.26
N HIS A 18 9.65 6.91 -5.48
CA HIS A 18 10.47 5.78 -5.93
C HIS A 18 11.89 5.94 -5.39
N ASP A 19 12.24 5.13 -4.39
CA ASP A 19 13.64 4.92 -4.03
C ASP A 19 14.11 3.60 -4.67
N PRO A 20 14.98 3.64 -5.70
CA PRO A 20 15.49 2.44 -6.36
C PRO A 20 16.32 1.53 -5.42
N SER A 21 16.71 2.03 -4.24
CA SER A 21 17.39 1.26 -3.20
C SER A 21 16.46 0.59 -2.19
N ASN A 22 15.18 0.97 -2.15
CA ASN A 22 14.20 0.52 -1.15
C ASN A 22 13.07 -0.34 -1.73
N VAL A 23 13.23 -0.74 -2.98
CA VAL A 23 12.30 -1.63 -3.67
C VAL A 23 12.60 -3.03 -3.23
N SER A 24 11.53 -3.74 -2.85
CA SER A 24 11.40 -5.19 -2.73
C SER A 24 12.72 -5.95 -2.79
N HIS A 25 13.00 -6.72 -1.74
CA HIS A 25 14.16 -7.56 -1.54
C HIS A 25 14.77 -8.33 -2.74
N VAL A 26 14.00 -8.49 -3.81
CA VAL A 26 14.30 -9.14 -5.09
C VAL A 26 14.98 -8.19 -6.12
N ALA A 27 14.81 -6.87 -6.00
CA ALA A 27 15.26 -5.88 -7.00
C ALA A 27 16.69 -5.35 -6.80
N ALA A 28 17.29 -5.54 -5.61
CA ALA A 28 18.65 -5.11 -5.36
C ALA A 28 19.64 -5.98 -6.14
N LEU A 29 20.41 -5.36 -7.05
CA LEU A 29 21.43 -6.06 -7.84
C LEU A 29 22.52 -6.64 -6.92
N PRO A 30 22.80 -7.96 -6.98
CA PRO A 30 23.85 -8.56 -6.17
C PRO A 30 25.21 -7.94 -6.51
N ALA A 31 25.93 -7.41 -5.51
CA ALA A 31 27.24 -6.78 -5.73
C ALA A 31 28.26 -7.73 -6.40
N SER A 32 28.18 -9.03 -6.09
CA SER A 32 29.00 -10.07 -6.73
C SER A 32 28.70 -10.23 -8.23
N MET A 33 27.48 -9.93 -8.67
CA MET A 33 27.07 -9.99 -10.06
C MET A 33 27.63 -8.80 -10.83
N LEU A 34 27.55 -7.59 -10.27
CA LEU A 34 28.10 -6.37 -10.89
C LEU A 34 29.61 -6.47 -11.12
N MET A 35 30.37 -7.06 -10.20
CA MET A 35 31.83 -7.22 -10.36
C MET A 35 32.24 -8.21 -11.46
N GLN A 36 31.33 -9.07 -11.92
CA GLN A 36 31.64 -10.12 -12.91
C GLN A 36 31.14 -9.81 -14.32
N LEU A 37 30.27 -8.80 -14.47
CA LEU A 37 29.62 -8.48 -15.75
C LEU A 37 30.31 -7.32 -16.47
N PRO A 38 30.25 -7.27 -17.81
CA PRO A 38 30.70 -6.10 -18.56
C PRO A 38 29.87 -4.85 -18.22
N GLU A 39 30.48 -3.67 -18.30
CA GLU A 39 29.84 -2.37 -18.00
C GLU A 39 28.49 -2.19 -18.71
N ALA A 40 28.42 -2.49 -20.01
CA ALA A 40 27.17 -2.39 -20.77
C ALA A 40 26.01 -3.26 -20.22
N VAL A 41 26.33 -4.39 -19.60
CA VAL A 41 25.35 -5.28 -18.96
C VAL A 41 24.98 -4.75 -17.58
N GLN A 42 25.94 -4.19 -16.84
CA GLN A 42 25.69 -3.52 -15.57
C GLN A 42 24.74 -2.33 -15.74
N ASP A 43 24.95 -1.50 -16.77
CA ASP A 43 24.07 -0.37 -17.09
C ASP A 43 22.65 -0.85 -17.42
N ALA A 44 22.52 -1.90 -18.23
CA ALA A 44 21.22 -2.47 -18.56
C ALA A 44 20.51 -3.04 -17.31
N LEU A 45 21.26 -3.67 -16.41
CA LEU A 45 20.75 -4.14 -15.13
C LEU A 45 20.28 -3.00 -14.22
N TRP A 46 20.99 -1.88 -14.21
CA TRP A 46 20.55 -0.69 -13.48
C TRP A 46 19.19 -0.20 -13.99
N THR A 47 19.01 -0.12 -15.31
CA THR A 47 17.71 0.28 -15.89
C THR A 47 16.60 -0.73 -15.60
N LEU A 48 16.93 -2.02 -15.54
CA LEU A 48 15.98 -3.07 -15.16
C LEU A 48 15.60 -2.95 -13.68
N GLN A 49 16.54 -2.66 -12.79
CA GLN A 49 16.28 -2.42 -11.37
C GLN A 49 15.35 -1.21 -11.19
N GLU A 50 15.63 -0.10 -11.87
CA GLU A 50 14.77 1.08 -11.87
C GLU A 50 13.36 0.75 -12.37
N SER A 51 13.22 0.04 -13.48
CA SER A 51 11.89 -0.36 -13.97
C SER A 51 11.17 -1.29 -12.99
N THR A 52 11.91 -2.22 -12.37
CA THR A 52 11.36 -3.10 -11.31
C THR A 52 10.84 -2.26 -10.14
N SER A 53 11.55 -1.19 -9.79
CA SER A 53 11.13 -0.26 -8.74
C SER A 53 9.82 0.42 -9.02
N ILE A 54 9.61 0.82 -10.27
CA ILE A 54 8.40 1.48 -10.72
C ILE A 54 7.23 0.50 -10.64
N VAL A 55 7.37 -0.71 -11.19
CA VAL A 55 6.32 -1.74 -11.16
C VAL A 55 5.93 -2.07 -9.72
N TYR A 56 6.91 -2.31 -8.83
CA TYR A 56 6.63 -2.67 -7.45
C TYR A 56 5.91 -1.55 -6.68
N ALA A 57 6.38 -0.31 -6.81
CA ALA A 57 5.78 0.82 -6.11
C ALA A 57 4.37 1.14 -6.63
N SER A 58 4.14 1.02 -7.95
CA SER A 58 2.81 1.15 -8.53
C SER A 58 1.86 0.04 -8.04
N TYR A 59 2.35 -1.20 -7.95
CA TYR A 59 1.61 -2.30 -7.32
C TYR A 59 1.27 -2.02 -5.85
N LEU A 60 2.22 -1.57 -5.03
CA LEU A 60 1.95 -1.20 -3.63
C LEU A 60 0.92 -0.07 -3.55
N ARG A 61 1.04 0.95 -4.40
CA ARG A 61 0.09 2.05 -4.42
C ARG A 61 -1.33 1.58 -4.78
N LEU A 62 -1.44 0.63 -5.71
CA LEU A 62 -2.72 0.01 -6.06
C LEU A 62 -3.33 -0.71 -4.86
N GLN A 63 -2.54 -1.47 -4.09
CA GLN A 63 -3.00 -2.14 -2.88
C GLN A 63 -3.46 -1.14 -1.81
N GLU A 64 -2.68 -0.09 -1.55
CA GLU A 64 -3.06 0.98 -0.62
C GLU A 64 -4.39 1.61 -1.00
N LEU A 65 -4.59 1.93 -2.29
CA LEU A 65 -5.83 2.50 -2.76
C LEU A 65 -7.02 1.54 -2.56
N LEU A 66 -6.85 0.23 -2.74
CA LEU A 66 -7.91 -0.75 -2.49
C LEU A 66 -8.27 -0.83 -0.99
N ASP A 67 -7.27 -0.75 -0.12
CA ASP A 67 -7.46 -0.79 1.33
C ASP A 67 -8.12 0.51 1.86
N GLU A 68 -7.84 1.65 1.24
CA GLU A 68 -8.43 2.95 1.59
C GLU A 68 -9.93 3.06 1.22
N ARG A 69 -10.57 2.05 0.61
CA ARG A 69 -11.94 2.18 0.05
C ARG A 69 -12.97 2.74 1.03
N PHE A 70 -12.89 2.37 2.31
CA PHE A 70 -13.80 2.87 3.35
C PHE A 70 -13.44 4.27 3.81
N ASP A 71 -12.16 4.60 3.91
CA ASP A 71 -11.68 5.94 4.27
C ASP A 71 -12.07 7.00 3.22
N ARG A 72 -12.34 6.55 1.99
CA ARG A 72 -12.79 7.38 0.87
C ARG A 72 -14.30 7.61 0.84
N LEU A 73 -15.07 6.99 1.74
CA LEU A 73 -16.48 7.30 1.95
C LEU A 73 -16.63 8.59 2.77
N ILE A 74 -16.82 9.72 2.08
CA ILE A 74 -17.01 11.03 2.73
C ILE A 74 -18.49 11.23 3.09
N PRO A 75 -18.85 11.36 4.39
CA PRO A 75 -20.23 11.51 4.81
C PRO A 75 -20.83 12.85 4.39
N LEU A 76 -22.11 12.85 4.00
CA LEU A 76 -22.84 14.05 3.62
C LEU A 76 -23.40 14.78 4.87
N PRO A 77 -23.27 16.12 4.95
CA PRO A 77 -23.78 16.88 6.09
C PRO A 77 -25.30 16.74 6.24
N GLY A 78 -25.75 16.39 7.46
CA GLY A 78 -27.17 16.33 7.80
C GLY A 78 -27.92 15.10 7.27
N MET A 79 -27.23 14.13 6.67
CA MET A 79 -27.81 12.88 6.17
C MET A 79 -27.02 11.67 6.70
N PRO A 80 -27.38 11.14 7.89
CA PRO A 80 -26.73 9.95 8.46
C PRO A 80 -26.81 8.76 7.50
N GLY A 81 -25.69 8.07 7.31
CA GLY A 81 -25.60 6.91 6.41
C GLY A 81 -25.52 7.24 4.92
N SER A 82 -25.47 8.53 4.53
CA SER A 82 -25.28 8.95 3.13
C SER A 82 -23.87 9.46 2.88
N TYR A 83 -23.28 9.06 1.76
CA TYR A 83 -21.90 9.38 1.39
C TYR A 83 -21.81 10.09 0.03
N SER A 84 -20.73 10.81 -0.20
CA SER A 84 -20.50 11.60 -1.43
C SER A 84 -20.02 10.72 -2.59
N GLU A 85 -20.94 10.35 -3.47
CA GLU A 85 -20.63 9.61 -4.72
C GLU A 85 -19.57 10.34 -5.56
N GLY A 86 -19.62 11.66 -5.68
CA GLY A 86 -18.63 12.43 -6.44
C GLY A 86 -17.21 12.36 -5.87
N ALA A 87 -17.07 12.19 -4.55
CA ALA A 87 -15.76 12.01 -3.93
C ALA A 87 -15.23 10.59 -4.19
N PHE A 88 -16.12 9.60 -4.08
CA PHE A 88 -15.81 8.21 -4.38
C PHE A 88 -15.46 8.00 -5.87
N PHE A 89 -16.15 8.67 -6.79
CA PHE A 89 -15.84 8.68 -8.21
C PHE A 89 -14.41 9.16 -8.49
N ASN A 90 -13.96 10.24 -7.84
CA ASN A 90 -12.59 10.74 -8.00
C ASN A 90 -11.55 9.74 -7.48
N TYR A 91 -11.84 9.09 -6.35
CA TYR A 91 -11.03 7.99 -5.84
C TYR A 91 -10.96 6.82 -6.83
N MET A 92 -12.10 6.41 -7.39
CA MET A 92 -12.18 5.34 -8.38
C MET A 92 -11.41 5.66 -9.66
N ASN A 93 -11.40 6.93 -10.08
CA ASN A 93 -10.57 7.36 -11.21
C ASN A 93 -9.08 7.21 -10.90
N ALA A 94 -8.65 7.60 -9.69
CA ALA A 94 -7.25 7.43 -9.27
C ALA A 94 -6.86 5.94 -9.20
N LEU A 95 -7.69 5.10 -8.61
CA LEU A 95 -7.49 3.65 -8.53
C LEU A 95 -7.43 3.00 -9.91
N SER A 96 -8.35 3.38 -10.80
CA SER A 96 -8.39 2.87 -12.17
C SER A 96 -7.18 3.33 -12.99
N ALA A 97 -6.75 4.58 -12.81
CA ALA A 97 -5.57 5.12 -13.47
C ALA A 97 -4.29 4.40 -13.02
N GLU A 98 -4.13 4.15 -11.71
CA GLU A 98 -2.99 3.42 -11.16
C GLU A 98 -2.92 1.99 -11.71
N ARG A 99 -4.05 1.26 -11.67
CA ARG A 99 -4.13 -0.08 -12.24
C ARG A 99 -3.76 -0.09 -13.73
N ARG A 100 -4.27 0.89 -14.48
CA ARG A 100 -3.99 1.03 -15.89
C ARG A 100 -2.51 1.30 -16.15
N TYR A 101 -1.91 2.23 -15.42
CA TYR A 101 -0.49 2.55 -15.52
C TYR A 101 0.38 1.31 -15.27
N LEU A 102 0.09 0.56 -14.21
CA LEU A 102 0.80 -0.68 -13.89
C LEU A 102 0.76 -1.69 -15.05
N LEU A 103 -0.43 -1.91 -15.62
CA LEU A 103 -0.68 -2.96 -16.62
C LEU A 103 -0.29 -2.56 -18.05
N GLU A 104 -0.51 -1.31 -18.43
CA GLU A 104 -0.36 -0.82 -19.79
C GLU A 104 0.98 -0.09 -20.03
N ASP A 105 1.61 0.45 -18.99
CA ASP A 105 2.85 1.23 -19.14
C ASP A 105 4.03 0.59 -18.40
N ALA A 106 3.94 0.44 -17.07
CA ALA A 106 5.05 -0.03 -16.25
C ALA A 106 5.45 -1.47 -16.59
N HIS A 107 4.48 -2.38 -16.70
CA HIS A 107 4.72 -3.78 -17.05
C HIS A 107 5.36 -3.97 -18.44
N PRO A 108 4.84 -3.35 -19.52
CA PRO A 108 5.49 -3.42 -20.83
C PRO A 108 6.89 -2.83 -20.87
N ASP A 109 7.13 -1.69 -20.21
CA ASP A 109 8.47 -1.09 -20.09
C ASP A 109 9.44 -2.06 -19.40
N TRP A 110 9.01 -2.67 -18.29
CA TRP A 110 9.79 -3.66 -17.58
C TRP A 110 10.15 -4.85 -18.44
N LYS A 111 9.18 -5.43 -19.17
CA LYS A 111 9.44 -6.54 -20.11
C LYS A 111 10.45 -6.17 -21.18
N HIS A 112 10.35 -4.97 -21.72
CA HIS A 112 11.28 -4.48 -22.72
C HIS A 112 12.70 -4.37 -22.15
N LYS A 113 12.87 -3.77 -20.97
CA LYS A 113 14.16 -3.65 -20.28
C LYS A 113 14.73 -5.01 -19.87
N ALA A 114 13.90 -5.92 -19.38
CA ALA A 114 14.26 -7.28 -19.03
C ALA A 114 14.80 -8.05 -20.25
N SER A 115 14.17 -7.88 -21.42
CA SER A 115 14.64 -8.51 -22.66
C SER A 115 16.00 -7.96 -23.13
N ARG A 116 16.27 -6.68 -22.85
CA ARG A 116 17.50 -5.96 -23.25
C ARG A 116 18.65 -6.10 -22.26
N ALA A 117 18.40 -6.62 -21.07
CA ALA A 117 19.43 -6.80 -20.03
C ALA A 117 20.55 -7.80 -20.43
N GLY A 118 20.36 -8.61 -21.47
CA GLY A 118 21.43 -9.45 -22.02
C GLY A 118 21.87 -10.61 -21.11
N LEU A 119 21.08 -10.94 -20.08
CA LEU A 119 21.43 -11.91 -19.05
C LEU A 119 21.50 -13.37 -19.54
N SER A 120 20.94 -13.67 -20.71
CA SER A 120 20.93 -15.01 -21.28
C SER A 120 22.34 -15.59 -21.49
N GLN A 121 23.33 -14.73 -21.76
CA GLN A 121 24.73 -15.14 -21.98
C GLN A 121 25.49 -15.40 -20.67
N TYR A 122 24.95 -14.94 -19.55
CA TYR A 122 25.59 -14.98 -18.23
C TYR A 122 24.84 -15.87 -17.24
N GLY A 123 23.85 -16.64 -17.70
CA GLY A 123 22.91 -17.35 -16.85
C GLY A 123 23.55 -18.33 -15.86
N GLU A 124 24.71 -18.91 -16.19
CA GLU A 124 25.43 -19.87 -15.32
C GLU A 124 26.41 -19.19 -14.34
N LEU A 125 26.57 -17.85 -14.39
CA LEU A 125 27.44 -17.16 -13.45
C LEU A 125 26.87 -17.27 -12.03
N LEU A 126 27.73 -17.71 -11.11
CA LEU A 126 27.41 -17.77 -9.69
C LEU A 126 27.49 -16.37 -9.07
N LEU A 127 26.48 -16.07 -8.27
CA LEU A 127 26.38 -14.85 -7.50
C LEU A 127 25.96 -15.17 -6.06
N THR A 128 26.34 -14.29 -5.15
CA THR A 128 25.90 -14.34 -3.76
C THR A 128 24.82 -13.28 -3.58
N CYS A 129 23.58 -13.73 -3.45
CA CYS A 129 22.46 -12.87 -3.11
C CYS A 129 22.08 -13.14 -1.65
N ARG A 130 22.27 -12.15 -0.77
CA ARG A 130 21.87 -12.21 0.65
C ARG A 130 22.44 -13.42 1.41
N GLY A 131 23.67 -13.80 1.10
CA GLY A 131 24.35 -14.96 1.73
C GLY A 131 23.92 -16.32 1.19
N LYS A 132 22.99 -16.39 0.22
CA LYS A 132 22.72 -17.60 -0.58
C LYS A 132 23.50 -17.52 -1.90
N GLU A 133 24.14 -18.63 -2.28
CA GLU A 133 24.67 -18.79 -3.63
C GLU A 133 23.53 -19.17 -4.57
N MET A 134 23.47 -18.51 -5.71
CA MET A 134 22.56 -18.82 -6.81
C MET A 134 23.18 -18.39 -8.13
N THR A 135 22.58 -18.80 -9.23
CA THR A 135 23.00 -18.37 -10.57
C THR A 135 22.28 -17.08 -11.00
N VAL A 136 22.84 -16.36 -11.98
CA VAL A 136 22.16 -15.23 -12.63
C VAL A 136 20.79 -15.64 -13.20
N ARG A 137 20.69 -16.85 -13.76
CA ARG A 137 19.42 -17.39 -14.26
C ARG A 137 18.39 -17.51 -13.14
N GLU A 138 18.76 -18.16 -12.03
CA GLU A 138 17.86 -18.36 -10.89
C GLU A 138 17.40 -17.03 -10.28
N TRP A 139 18.32 -16.06 -10.13
CA TRP A 139 17.99 -14.72 -9.66
C TRP A 139 16.98 -14.04 -10.60
N PHE A 140 17.22 -14.09 -11.91
CA PHE A 140 16.34 -13.45 -12.88
C PHE A 140 14.97 -14.13 -12.96
N GLU A 141 14.90 -15.45 -12.82
CA GLU A 141 13.62 -16.17 -12.73
C GLU A 141 12.84 -15.80 -11.46
N GLN A 142 13.50 -15.60 -10.32
CA GLN A 142 12.85 -15.12 -9.11
C GLN A 142 12.27 -13.72 -9.30
N LEU A 143 13.02 -12.84 -9.96
CA LEU A 143 12.56 -11.49 -10.32
C LEU A 143 11.33 -11.54 -11.25
N GLN A 144 11.37 -12.38 -12.29
CA GLN A 144 10.23 -12.60 -13.19
C GLN A 144 9.00 -13.12 -12.46
N ARG A 145 9.17 -14.07 -11.53
CA ARG A 145 8.05 -14.62 -10.74
C ARG A 145 7.43 -13.57 -9.82
N ALA A 146 8.24 -12.75 -9.16
CA ALA A 146 7.75 -11.67 -8.31
C ALA A 146 6.97 -10.62 -9.12
N GLU A 147 7.53 -10.21 -10.25
CA GLU A 147 6.87 -9.29 -11.18
C GLU A 147 5.54 -9.84 -11.69
N GLN A 148 5.53 -11.09 -12.14
CA GLN A 148 4.33 -11.75 -12.63
C GLN A 148 3.23 -11.82 -11.54
N LEU A 149 3.62 -12.05 -10.29
CA LEU A 149 2.68 -12.07 -9.16
C LEU A 149 2.01 -10.70 -8.97
N TRP A 150 2.79 -9.61 -8.94
CA TRP A 150 2.24 -8.25 -8.81
C TRP A 150 1.26 -7.90 -9.93
N ILE A 151 1.62 -8.28 -11.17
CA ILE A 151 0.76 -8.03 -12.33
C ILE A 151 -0.49 -8.91 -12.30
N GLN A 152 -0.39 -10.16 -11.85
CA GLN A 152 -1.54 -11.04 -11.74
C GLN A 152 -2.51 -10.53 -10.68
N GLU A 153 -2.01 -10.15 -9.50
CA GLU A 153 -2.85 -9.56 -8.45
C GLU A 153 -3.50 -8.25 -8.90
N ALA A 154 -2.79 -7.40 -9.63
CA ALA A 154 -3.38 -6.19 -10.21
C ALA A 154 -4.46 -6.47 -11.28
N LYS A 155 -4.37 -7.60 -11.99
CA LYS A 155 -5.41 -8.04 -12.94
C LYS A 155 -6.61 -8.63 -12.23
N ASP A 156 -6.39 -9.36 -11.15
CA ASP A 156 -7.44 -10.05 -10.40
C ASP A 156 -8.11 -9.12 -9.37
N ALA A 157 -7.53 -7.94 -9.11
CA ALA A 157 -8.11 -6.92 -8.25
C ALA A 157 -9.51 -6.49 -8.74
N GLU A 158 -10.50 -6.75 -7.89
CA GLU A 158 -11.86 -6.24 -8.06
C GLU A 158 -11.89 -4.77 -7.63
N LEU A 159 -12.33 -3.90 -8.53
CA LEU A 159 -12.45 -2.48 -8.22
C LEU A 159 -13.72 -2.27 -7.39
N PRO A 160 -13.65 -1.50 -6.29
CA PRO A 160 -14.78 -1.32 -5.41
C PRO A 160 -15.90 -0.54 -6.12
N ASP A 161 -17.13 -0.98 -5.92
CA ASP A 161 -18.32 -0.26 -6.36
C ASP A 161 -18.87 0.61 -5.23
N PHE A 162 -19.42 1.78 -5.56
CA PHE A 162 -19.89 2.73 -4.54
C PHE A 162 -21.00 2.14 -3.67
N GLU A 163 -22.06 1.60 -4.28
CA GLU A 163 -23.22 1.07 -3.56
C GLU A 163 -22.84 -0.15 -2.72
N SER A 164 -22.01 -1.03 -3.30
CA SER A 164 -21.46 -2.19 -2.57
C SER A 164 -20.61 -1.77 -1.36
N THR A 165 -19.72 -0.79 -1.54
CA THR A 165 -18.82 -0.31 -0.48
C THR A 165 -19.60 0.39 0.64
N VAL A 166 -20.61 1.19 0.31
CA VAL A 166 -21.50 1.81 1.29
C VAL A 166 -22.26 0.74 2.08
N THR A 167 -22.81 -0.25 1.40
CA THR A 167 -23.55 -1.35 2.04
C THR A 167 -22.65 -2.15 2.97
N GLU A 168 -21.45 -2.53 2.52
CA GLU A 168 -20.47 -3.26 3.32
C GLU A 168 -20.05 -2.45 4.56
N TYR A 169 -19.78 -1.15 4.39
CA TYR A 169 -19.40 -0.27 5.49
C TYR A 169 -20.50 -0.11 6.55
N GLN A 170 -21.75 0.01 6.14
CA GLN A 170 -22.89 0.07 7.06
C GLN A 170 -23.06 -1.22 7.85
N ILE A 171 -22.95 -2.38 7.19
CA ILE A 171 -23.03 -3.69 7.87
C ILE A 171 -21.93 -3.83 8.94
N LEU A 172 -20.70 -3.42 8.63
CA LEU A 172 -19.57 -3.49 9.55
C LEU A 172 -19.79 -2.58 10.77
N THR A 173 -20.19 -1.33 10.53
CA THR A 173 -20.40 -0.33 11.60
C THR A 173 -21.60 -0.66 12.51
N ASP A 174 -22.68 -1.20 11.96
CA ASP A 174 -23.84 -1.65 12.74
C ASP A 174 -23.54 -2.89 13.60
N SER A 175 -22.65 -3.77 13.11
CA SER A 175 -22.23 -4.97 13.84
C SER A 175 -21.34 -4.64 15.04
N GLU A 176 -20.46 -3.64 14.94
CA GLU A 176 -19.61 -3.18 16.04
C GLU A 176 -20.41 -2.44 17.14
N SER A 177 -21.49 -1.75 16.75
CA SER A 177 -22.43 -1.08 17.65
C SER A 177 -23.25 -2.05 18.52
N SER A 178 -23.33 -3.34 18.14
CA SER A 178 -24.09 -4.36 18.85
C SER A 178 -23.37 -4.99 20.06
N THR A 179 -22.25 -4.42 20.51
CA THR A 179 -21.60 -4.83 21.76
C THR A 179 -22.48 -4.39 22.95
N PRO A 180 -23.08 -5.30 23.73
CA PRO A 180 -23.94 -4.88 24.83
C PRO A 180 -23.11 -4.12 25.87
N PRO A 181 -23.61 -3.01 26.44
CA PRO A 181 -22.94 -2.37 27.56
C PRO A 181 -22.86 -3.40 28.69
N SER A 182 -21.64 -3.71 29.16
CA SER A 182 -21.48 -4.46 30.41
C SER A 182 -22.25 -3.74 31.50
N GLU A 183 -23.26 -4.41 32.04
CA GLU A 183 -24.01 -3.98 33.21
C GLU A 183 -23.01 -3.74 34.36
N VAL A 184 -22.74 -2.47 34.63
CA VAL A 184 -22.08 -2.07 35.88
C VAL A 184 -23.13 -2.30 36.96
N SER A 185 -22.93 -3.31 37.80
CA SER A 185 -23.78 -3.55 38.96
C SER A 185 -23.76 -2.31 39.85
N GLU A 186 -24.88 -1.59 39.90
CA GLU A 186 -25.13 -0.51 40.85
C GLU A 186 -25.47 -1.13 42.21
N ASP A 187 -24.50 -1.11 43.12
CA ASP A 187 -24.71 -1.35 44.55
C ASP A 187 -25.28 -0.07 45.18
N GLU A 188 -26.60 -0.03 45.40
CA GLU A 188 -27.29 1.04 46.12
C GLU A 188 -27.07 0.90 47.64
N GLY A 189 -26.30 1.82 48.22
CA GLY A 189 -26.23 2.09 49.66
C GLY A 189 -26.53 3.57 49.95
N PRO A 190 -27.48 3.94 50.84
CA PRO A 190 -28.10 5.26 50.82
C PRO A 190 -27.58 6.26 51.88
N ARG A 191 -27.85 7.55 51.58
CA ARG A 191 -27.98 8.74 52.45
C ARG A 191 -26.74 9.61 52.71
N GLY A 192 -26.93 10.91 52.48
CA GLY A 192 -26.13 11.98 53.09
C GLY A 192 -26.25 13.31 52.34
N TRP A 193 -27.26 14.10 52.68
CA TRP A 193 -27.58 15.42 52.13
C TRP A 193 -26.63 16.45 52.73
N ASP A 194 -25.91 17.22 51.92
CA ASP A 194 -25.62 18.63 52.22
C ASP A 194 -25.06 19.39 51.02
N ALA A 195 -25.48 20.64 50.92
CA ALA A 195 -25.33 21.54 49.77
C ALA A 195 -24.17 22.53 49.94
N ARG A 196 -23.39 22.78 48.88
CA ARG A 196 -23.18 24.13 48.27
C ARG A 196 -22.11 24.12 47.14
N PRO A 197 -22.15 25.11 46.22
CA PRO A 197 -21.41 25.10 44.96
C PRO A 197 -20.05 25.82 45.05
N GLY A 198 -19.07 25.35 44.26
CA GLY A 198 -17.72 25.91 44.14
C GLY A 198 -17.08 25.58 42.78
N PRO A 199 -16.06 26.34 42.34
CA PRO A 199 -15.99 26.90 40.99
C PRO A 199 -15.35 25.99 39.93
N ALA A 200 -15.75 26.24 38.68
CA ALA A 200 -15.17 25.69 37.47
C ALA A 200 -13.64 25.88 37.44
N THR A 201 -12.93 24.78 37.68
CA THR A 201 -11.48 24.71 37.46
C THR A 201 -11.25 23.91 36.20
N ARG A 202 -11.07 24.62 35.08
CA ARG A 202 -10.51 24.05 33.85
C ARG A 202 -9.13 23.48 34.16
N LYS A 203 -8.95 22.17 33.97
CA LYS A 203 -7.63 21.59 33.71
C LYS A 203 -7.57 21.12 32.25
N PRO A 204 -6.44 21.32 31.56
CA PRO A 204 -6.31 21.09 30.14
C PRO A 204 -6.23 19.59 29.86
N MET A 205 -6.99 19.12 28.87
CA MET A 205 -6.83 17.78 28.33
C MET A 205 -5.49 17.76 27.58
N ALA A 206 -4.51 17.10 28.17
CA ALA A 206 -3.27 16.74 27.53
C ALA A 206 -3.55 15.67 26.45
N ASP A 207 -2.76 15.76 25.37
CA ASP A 207 -2.58 14.81 24.28
C ASP A 207 -3.18 13.41 24.47
N LEU A 208 -4.32 13.16 23.81
CA LEU A 208 -4.71 11.80 23.41
C LEU A 208 -4.03 11.46 22.08
N ARG A 209 -2.71 11.30 22.14
CA ARG A 209 -1.89 10.74 21.07
C ARG A 209 -1.33 9.39 21.50
N THR A 210 -2.18 8.46 21.95
CA THR A 210 -1.81 7.04 22.12
C THR A 210 -3.04 6.21 22.49
N LYS A 211 -3.64 5.56 21.48
CA LYS A 211 -4.29 4.22 21.55
C LYS A 211 -5.24 4.05 20.36
N MET A 212 -4.67 3.72 19.21
CA MET A 212 -5.25 2.76 18.26
C MET A 212 -4.08 1.91 17.77
N GLY A 213 -3.61 1.04 18.66
CA GLY A 213 -2.84 -0.14 18.27
C GLY A 213 -3.84 -1.23 17.95
N GLY A 214 -3.88 -1.64 16.68
CA GLY A 214 -4.89 -2.56 16.17
C GLY A 214 -5.00 -2.57 14.64
N GLY A 215 -4.32 -1.66 13.94
CA GLY A 215 -4.05 -1.85 12.52
C GLY A 215 -3.19 -3.09 12.35
N HIS A 216 -3.76 -4.14 11.77
CA HIS A 216 -3.00 -5.26 11.25
C HIS A 216 -1.93 -4.68 10.33
N GLU A 217 -0.68 -4.66 10.79
CA GLU A 217 0.48 -4.55 9.91
C GLU A 217 0.50 -5.82 9.05
N ILE A 218 -0.40 -5.93 8.07
CA ILE A 218 -0.23 -6.83 6.94
C ILE A 218 0.60 -6.04 5.92
N GLY A 219 1.82 -5.75 6.35
CA GLY A 219 2.86 -5.22 5.49
C GLY A 219 3.47 -6.34 4.63
N PRO A 220 4.58 -6.03 3.93
CA PRO A 220 5.33 -6.91 3.00
C PRO A 220 5.75 -8.29 3.55
N GLU A 221 5.43 -8.60 4.81
CA GLU A 221 5.68 -9.87 5.49
C GLU A 221 4.94 -11.07 4.87
N ARG A 222 3.77 -10.86 4.25
CA ARG A 222 3.10 -11.95 3.50
C ARG A 222 3.88 -12.37 2.26
N ILE A 223 4.51 -11.41 1.59
CA ILE A 223 5.38 -11.67 0.43
C ILE A 223 6.74 -12.20 0.90
N ALA A 224 7.28 -11.67 2.01
CA ALA A 224 8.50 -12.21 2.63
C ALA A 224 8.31 -13.68 3.06
N LYS A 225 7.16 -14.06 3.64
CA LYS A 225 6.85 -15.46 3.97
C LYS A 225 6.64 -16.35 2.73
N ALA A 226 6.06 -15.82 1.66
CA ALA A 226 5.94 -16.56 0.40
C ALA A 226 7.31 -16.79 -0.27
N LEU A 227 8.29 -15.92 0.00
CA LEU A 227 9.66 -16.02 -0.53
C LEU A 227 10.65 -16.73 0.41
N GLU A 228 10.39 -16.81 1.73
CA GLU A 228 11.17 -17.61 2.69
C GLU A 228 10.79 -19.09 2.68
N ALA A 229 9.62 -19.44 2.15
CA ALA A 229 9.18 -20.83 1.97
C ALA A 229 9.73 -21.50 0.70
N LEU A 230 10.66 -20.84 -0.02
CA LEU A 230 11.37 -21.31 -1.23
C LEU A 230 12.90 -21.21 -1.05
#